data_AF-A0A930ARY3-F1
#
_entry.id   AF-A0A930ARY3-F1
#
_cell.length_a   1.000
_cell.length_b   1.000
_cell.length_c   1.000
_cell.angle_alpha   90.00
_cell.angle_beta   90.00
_cell.angle_gamma   90.00
#
_symmetry.space_group_name_H-M   'P 1'
#
loop_
_entity.id
_entity.type
_entity.pdbx_description
1 polymer ?
#
loop_
_entity_poly.entity_id
_entity_poly.type
_entity_poly.pdbx_seq_one_letter_code
_entity_poly.pdbx_strand_id
1 'polypeptide(L)'
;MGETFEISESKYEDIKDLPYDKLVKILAVLTIVEEEGLTPAVWEKWGAGKNKREYLRFEVSRDYKEGVPNGTIPEEIIHYVKYYVS
;
A
#
# COMPACT_ATOMS: atom_id res chain seq x y z
N MET A 1 3.02 -20.92 9.35
CA MET A 1 3.74 -19.68 8.99
C MET A 1 4.15 -19.81 7.54
N GLY A 2 3.89 -18.79 6.72
CA GLY A 2 4.41 -18.75 5.35
C GLY A 2 5.93 -18.65 5.37
N GLU A 3 6.57 -18.85 4.21
CA GLU A 3 7.98 -18.53 4.05
C GLU A 3 8.16 -17.02 4.22
N THR A 4 9.16 -16.59 5.01
CA THR A 4 9.50 -15.18 5.17
C THR A 4 9.82 -14.58 3.82
N PHE A 5 9.20 -13.44 3.49
CA PHE A 5 9.45 -12.71 2.25
C PHE A 5 10.39 -11.55 2.53
N GLU A 6 11.41 -11.33 1.71
CA GLU A 6 12.33 -10.22 1.89
C GLU A 6 11.95 -9.08 0.95
N ILE A 7 11.64 -7.92 1.52
CA ILE A 7 11.42 -6.70 0.76
C ILE A 7 12.78 -6.10 0.42
N SER A 8 12.99 -5.73 -0.85
CA SER A 8 14.26 -5.13 -1.26
C SER A 8 14.53 -3.80 -0.56
N GLU A 9 15.78 -3.55 -0.16
CA GLU A 9 16.21 -2.30 0.49
C GLU A 9 15.82 -1.04 -0.30
N SER A 10 15.87 -1.12 -1.64
CA SER A 10 15.45 -0.05 -2.54
C SER A 10 14.01 0.41 -2.32
N LYS A 11 13.15 -0.45 -1.78
CA LYS A 11 11.75 -0.11 -1.50
C LYS A 11 11.57 0.65 -0.21
N TYR A 12 12.48 0.47 0.75
CA TYR A 12 12.57 1.33 1.91
C TYR A 12 13.11 2.72 1.54
N GLU A 13 14.06 2.78 0.61
CA GLU A 13 14.56 4.04 0.06
C GLU A 13 13.47 4.82 -0.71
N ASP A 14 12.60 4.15 -1.47
CA ASP A 14 11.50 4.77 -2.21
C ASP A 14 10.46 5.45 -1.29
N ILE A 15 10.35 5.03 -0.02
CA ILE A 15 9.29 5.48 0.89
C ILE A 15 9.78 6.45 1.96
N LYS A 16 11.10 6.61 2.15
CA LYS A 16 11.69 7.40 3.24
C LYS A 16 11.29 8.88 3.22
N ASP A 17 11.02 9.42 2.03
CA ASP A 17 10.68 10.84 1.82
C ASP A 17 9.16 11.09 1.93
N LEU A 18 8.37 10.06 2.25
CA LEU A 18 6.93 10.22 2.44
C LEU A 18 6.60 10.93 3.76
N PRO A 19 5.49 11.69 3.80
CA PRO A 19 4.96 12.22 5.05
C PRO A 19 4.83 11.12 6.11
N TYR A 20 5.13 11.45 7.37
CA TYR A 20 5.23 10.49 8.47
C TYR A 20 3.99 9.60 8.60
N ASP A 21 2.79 10.16 8.44
CA ASP A 21 1.52 9.42 8.49
C ASP A 21 1.42 8.34 7.40
N LYS A 22 1.94 8.62 6.20
CA LYS A 22 2.00 7.66 5.08
C LYS A 22 3.12 6.65 5.29
N LEU A 23 4.29 7.12 5.74
CA LEU A 23 5.47 6.29 6.01
C LEU A 23 5.16 5.19 7.03
N VAL A 24 4.56 5.55 8.18
CA VAL A 24 4.22 4.59 9.24
C VAL A 24 3.28 3.50 8.73
N LYS A 25 2.26 3.86 7.94
CA LYS A 25 1.33 2.89 7.36
C LYS A 25 2.01 1.94 6.39
N ILE A 26 2.89 2.45 5.53
CA ILE A 26 3.59 1.61 4.56
C ILE A 26 4.54 0.67 5.28
N LEU A 27 5.34 1.18 6.23
CA LEU A 27 6.25 0.35 7.02
C LEU A 27 5.49 -0.79 7.72
N ALA A 28 4.36 -0.49 8.36
CA ALA A 28 3.54 -1.52 9.01
C ALA A 28 3.08 -2.61 8.01
N VAL A 29 2.65 -2.22 6.80
CA VAL A 29 2.21 -3.18 5.79
C VAL A 29 3.39 -3.99 5.23
N LEU A 30 4.56 -3.37 5.00
CA LEU A 30 5.76 -4.07 4.55
C LEU A 30 6.21 -5.10 5.59
N THR A 31 6.24 -4.74 6.88
CA THR A 31 6.57 -5.67 7.96
C THR A 31 5.62 -6.87 8.01
N ILE A 32 4.30 -6.66 7.86
CA ILE A 32 3.33 -7.75 7.77
C ILE A 32 3.65 -8.68 6.59
N VAL A 33 3.97 -8.11 5.42
CA VAL A 33 4.31 -8.90 4.22
C VAL A 33 5.61 -9.68 4.42
N GLU A 34 6.61 -9.12 5.10
CA GLU A 34 7.86 -9.81 5.40
C GLU A 34 7.66 -10.98 6.37
N GLU A 35 6.90 -10.75 7.45
CA GLU A 35 6.62 -11.75 8.49
C GLU A 35 5.70 -12.87 8.01
N GLU A 36 4.62 -12.54 7.29
CA GLU A 36 3.64 -13.52 6.83
C GLU A 36 4.04 -14.19 5.51
N GLY A 37 4.81 -13.49 4.68
CA GLY A 37 5.11 -13.85 3.30
C GLY A 37 3.97 -13.53 2.33
N LEU A 38 4.15 -13.87 1.05
CA LEU A 38 3.14 -13.68 0.00
C LEU A 38 2.01 -14.71 0.04
N THR A 39 1.31 -14.78 1.18
CA THR A 39 0.22 -15.73 1.40
C THR A 39 -1.00 -15.41 0.53
N PRO A 40 -1.93 -16.37 0.34
CA PRO A 40 -3.21 -16.09 -0.31
C PRO A 40 -3.97 -14.92 0.32
N ALA A 41 -3.88 -14.73 1.64
CA ALA A 41 -4.53 -13.63 2.35
C ALA A 41 -3.89 -12.27 2.01
N VAL A 42 -2.55 -12.21 1.94
CA VAL A 42 -1.81 -11.02 1.49
C VAL A 42 -2.21 -10.65 0.06
N TRP A 43 -2.26 -11.64 -0.85
CA TRP A 43 -2.72 -11.42 -2.22
C TRP A 43 -4.20 -11.04 -2.31
N GLU A 44 -5.05 -11.60 -1.47
CA GLU A 44 -6.47 -11.25 -1.44
C GLU A 44 -6.65 -9.79 -1.03
N LYS A 45 -5.90 -9.36 -0.01
CA LYS A 45 -5.97 -8.02 0.60
C LYS A 45 -5.35 -6.94 -0.27
N TRP A 46 -4.14 -7.18 -0.79
CA TRP A 46 -3.32 -6.16 -1.45
C TRP A 46 -2.94 -6.50 -2.90
N GLY A 47 -3.16 -7.73 -3.35
CA GLY A 47 -2.81 -8.16 -4.69
C GLY A 47 -3.57 -7.41 -5.79
N ALA A 48 -2.83 -6.95 -6.79
CA ALA A 48 -3.32 -6.21 -7.93
C ALA A 48 -2.65 -6.67 -9.24
N GLY A 49 -3.21 -6.21 -10.38
CA GLY A 49 -2.85 -6.69 -11.71
C GLY A 49 -3.59 -7.97 -12.12
N LYS A 50 -3.12 -8.64 -13.19
CA LYS A 50 -3.77 -9.86 -13.69
C LYS A 50 -3.83 -10.93 -12.61
N ASN A 51 -5.05 -11.41 -12.34
CA ASN A 51 -5.33 -12.40 -11.30
C ASN A 51 -4.80 -12.01 -9.89
N LYS A 52 -4.63 -10.72 -9.61
CA LYS A 52 -4.04 -10.20 -8.36
C LYS A 52 -2.60 -10.67 -8.09
N ARG A 53 -1.78 -10.95 -9.11
CA ARG A 53 -0.44 -11.55 -8.94
C ARG A 53 0.72 -10.79 -9.58
N GLU A 54 0.53 -9.51 -9.92
CA GLU A 54 1.61 -8.72 -10.53
C GLU A 54 2.32 -7.79 -9.53
N TYR A 55 1.57 -7.19 -8.62
CA TYR A 55 2.10 -6.27 -7.61
C TYR A 55 1.17 -6.19 -6.40
N LEU A 56 1.70 -5.75 -5.26
CA LEU A 56 0.92 -5.35 -4.10
C LEU A 56 0.59 -3.85 -4.20
N ARG A 57 -0.66 -3.49 -3.91
CA ARG A 57 -1.15 -2.11 -3.91
C ARG A 57 -1.60 -1.72 -2.51
N PHE A 58 -0.84 -0.84 -1.87
CA PHE A 58 -1.09 -0.36 -0.52
C PHE A 58 -1.81 0.98 -0.57
N GLU A 59 -2.95 1.11 0.12
CA GLU A 59 -3.61 2.39 0.36
C GLU A 59 -2.94 3.08 1.56
N VAL A 60 -2.38 4.26 1.34
CA VAL A 60 -1.51 4.92 2.34
C VAL A 60 -2.13 6.20 2.89
N SER A 61 -2.93 6.89 2.10
CA SER A 61 -3.73 8.02 2.57
C SER A 61 -4.99 8.19 1.74
N ARG A 62 -5.95 8.86 2.35
CA ARG A 62 -7.23 9.20 1.76
C ARG A 62 -7.49 10.66 2.09
N ASP A 63 -7.43 11.51 1.08
CA ASP A 63 -7.70 12.94 1.23
C ASP A 63 -9.12 13.24 0.72
N TYR A 64 -9.80 14.13 1.44
CA TYR A 64 -11.09 14.66 1.05
C TYR A 64 -10.89 16.10 0.63
N LYS A 65 -11.19 16.43 -0.63
CA LYS A 65 -11.36 17.83 -1.01
C LYS A 65 -12.70 18.29 -0.48
N GLU A 66 -12.68 19.17 0.51
CA GLU A 66 -13.90 19.75 1.08
C GLU A 66 -14.70 20.42 -0.04
N GLY A 67 -15.94 19.96 -0.23
CA GLY A 67 -16.84 20.54 -1.22
C GLY A 67 -17.25 21.95 -0.81
N VAL A 68 -17.38 22.84 -1.80
CA VAL A 68 -17.95 24.19 -1.59
C VAL A 68 -19.34 24.09 -0.93
N PRO A 69 -19.76 25.08 -0.13
CA PRO A 69 -21.13 25.12 0.39
C PRO A 69 -22.13 25.01 -0.77
N ASN A 70 -23.08 24.05 -0.69
CA ASN A 70 -24.01 23.57 -1.73
C ASN A 70 -23.52 22.44 -2.67
N GLY A 71 -23.08 21.32 -2.09
CA GLY A 71 -23.61 20.02 -2.53
C GLY A 71 -22.82 19.23 -3.58
N THR A 72 -21.54 19.52 -3.81
CA THR A 72 -20.68 18.57 -4.55
C THR A 72 -20.16 17.51 -3.59
N ILE A 73 -20.35 16.23 -3.92
CA ILE A 73 -19.74 15.11 -3.18
C ILE A 73 -18.22 15.34 -3.16
N PRO A 74 -17.55 15.29 -2.00
CA PRO A 74 -16.10 15.48 -1.91
C PRO A 74 -15.38 14.54 -2.87
N GLU A 75 -14.48 15.07 -3.70
CA GLU A 75 -13.59 14.22 -4.49
C GLU A 75 -12.66 13.47 -3.52
N GLU A 76 -12.82 12.14 -3.49
CA GLU A 76 -11.98 11.26 -2.70
C GLU A 76 -10.69 10.96 -3.46
N ILE A 77 -9.56 11.42 -2.92
CA ILE A 77 -8.24 11.18 -3.50
C ILE A 77 -7.55 10.11 -2.65
N ILE A 78 -7.48 8.90 -3.19
CA ILE A 78 -6.80 7.78 -2.55
C ILE A 78 -5.37 7.67 -3.11
N HIS A 79 -4.39 7.72 -2.22
CA HIS A 79 -2.98 7.56 -2.56
C HIS A 79 -2.58 6.10 -2.39
N TYR A 80 -1.87 5.58 -3.39
CA TYR A 80 -1.42 4.20 -3.41
C TYR A 80 0.08 4.10 -3.61
N VAL A 81 0.69 3.13 -2.94
CA VAL A 81 2.05 2.67 -3.22
C VAL A 81 1.98 1.29 -3.85
N LYS A 82 2.79 1.08 -4.91
CA LYS A 82 2.87 -0.19 -5.62
C LYS A 82 4.20 -0.87 -5.32
N TYR A 83 4.13 -2.12 -4.88
CA TYR A 83 5.28 -2.99 -4.70
C TYR A 83 5.24 -4.10 -5.75
N TYR A 84 6.17 -4.08 -6.70
CA TYR A 84 6.29 -5.11 -7.72
C TYR A 84 7.06 -6.28 -7.14
N VAL A 85 6.50 -7.48 -7.32
CA VAL A 85 6.94 -8.70 -6.61
C VAL A 85 7.94 -9.53 -7.44
N SER A 86 8.49 -8.93 -8.50
CA SER A 86 9.39 -9.54 -9.49
C SER A 86 10.85 -9.54 -9.08
#